data_AF-A0A9D0GYZ3-F1
#
_entry.id   AF-A0A9D0GYZ3-F1
#
_cell.length_a   1.000
_cell.length_b   1.000
_cell.length_c   1.000
_cell.angle_alpha   90.00
_cell.angle_beta   90.00
_cell.angle_gamma   90.00
#
_symmetry.space_group_name_H-M   'P 1'
#
loop_
_entity.id
_entity.type
_entity.pdbx_description
1 polymer ?
#
loop_
_entity_poly.entity_id
_entity_poly.type
_entity_poly.pdbx_seq_one_letter_code
_entity_poly.pdbx_strand_id
1 'polypeptide(L)'
;MNGIDLVFSFLTGFLSGIGYFHHLLISSQRAILNRKKSTGFIFRFVPFSIVALSVAVVFREGIILFLIGFYVSRLTYTNFVIRYR
;
A
#
# COMPACT_ATOMS: atom_id res chain seq x y z
N MET A 1 3.13 -14.24 20.38
CA MET A 1 3.74 -13.09 19.68
C MET A 1 4.25 -12.11 20.71
N ASN A 2 5.46 -11.58 20.55
CA ASN A 2 5.91 -10.46 21.37
C ASN A 2 5.22 -9.19 20.88
N GLY A 3 4.90 -8.25 21.78
CA GLY A 3 4.24 -6.99 21.40
C GLY A 3 5.01 -6.19 20.33
N ILE A 4 6.32 -6.41 20.24
CA ILE A 4 7.21 -5.85 19.22
C ILE A 4 6.83 -6.35 17.81
N ASP A 5 6.52 -7.63 17.63
CA ASP A 5 6.17 -8.23 16.33
C ASP A 5 4.87 -7.64 15.75
N LEU A 6 3.93 -7.31 16.64
CA LEU A 6 2.65 -6.68 16.31
C LEU A 6 2.86 -5.26 15.79
N VAL A 7 3.71 -4.48 16.47
CA VAL A 7 4.04 -3.10 16.09
C VAL A 7 4.79 -3.08 14.75
N PHE A 8 5.74 -3.98 14.55
CA PHE A 8 6.43 -4.12 13.27
C PHE A 8 5.47 -4.50 12.13
N SER A 9 4.54 -5.43 12.37
CA SER A 9 3.54 -5.81 11.36
C SER A 9 2.68 -4.62 10.92
N PHE A 10 2.22 -3.81 11.89
CA PHE A 10 1.46 -2.59 11.62
C PHE A 10 2.29 -1.55 10.85
N LEU A 11 3.51 -1.25 11.31
CA LEU A 11 4.40 -0.28 10.65
C LEU A 11 4.73 -0.68 9.22
N THR A 12 5.02 -1.96 9.00
CA THR A 12 5.32 -2.49 7.67
C THR A 12 4.12 -2.35 6.75
N GLY A 13 2.90 -2.61 7.23
CA GLY A 13 1.67 -2.42 6.48
C GLY A 13 1.39 -0.95 6.16
N PHE A 14 1.61 -0.06 7.13
CA PHE A 14 1.41 1.37 6.97
C PHE A 14 2.36 1.97 5.92
N LEU A 15 3.66 1.71 6.02
CA LEU A 15 4.67 2.20 5.08
C LEU A 15 4.47 1.62 3.68
N SER A 16 4.20 0.32 3.58
CA SER A 16 3.90 -0.34 2.30
C SER A 16 2.67 0.29 1.63
N GLY A 17 1.65 0.59 2.42
CA GLY A 17 0.43 1.23 1.92
C GLY A 17 0.65 2.66 1.45
N ILE A 18 1.39 3.50 2.18
CA ILE A 18 1.75 4.85 1.69
C ILE A 18 2.48 4.77 0.34
N GLY A 19 3.48 3.90 0.22
CA GLY A 19 4.21 3.72 -1.03
C GLY A 19 3.30 3.26 -2.17
N TYR A 20 2.41 2.30 -1.89
CA TYR A 20 1.44 1.78 -2.84
C TYR A 20 0.47 2.88 -3.34
N PHE A 21 -0.17 3.62 -2.43
CA PHE A 21 -1.13 4.67 -2.82
C PHE A 21 -0.46 5.86 -3.50
N HIS A 22 0.78 6.19 -3.12
CA HIS A 22 1.57 7.20 -3.82
C HIS A 22 1.87 6.81 -5.26
N HIS A 23 2.33 5.58 -5.45
CA HIS A 23 2.59 5.05 -6.77
C HIS A 23 1.31 4.92 -7.61
N LEU A 24 0.21 4.50 -7.00
CA LEU A 24 -1.11 4.44 -7.63
C LEU A 24 -1.55 5.82 -8.13
N LEU A 25 -1.42 6.86 -7.30
CA LEU A 25 -1.79 8.22 -7.67
C LEU A 25 -1.00 8.73 -8.88
N ILE A 26 0.33 8.61 -8.84
CA ILE A 26 1.20 9.04 -9.94
C ILE A 26 0.90 8.23 -11.22
N SER A 27 0.71 6.92 -11.06
CA SER A 27 0.41 6.03 -12.19
C SER A 27 -0.92 6.41 -12.85
N SER A 28 -1.96 6.65 -12.06
CA SER A 28 -3.26 7.08 -12.55
C SER A 28 -3.21 8.45 -13.22
N GLN A 29 -2.49 9.43 -12.63
CA GLN A 29 -2.30 10.74 -13.26
C GLN A 29 -1.60 10.65 -14.61
N ARG A 30 -0.52 9.86 -14.71
CA ARG A 30 0.19 9.63 -15.99
C ARG A 30 -0.66 8.89 -17.00
N ALA A 31 -1.51 7.95 -16.58
CA ALA A 31 -2.41 7.22 -17.46
C ALA A 31 -3.49 8.16 -18.05
N ILE A 32 -4.07 9.02 -17.21
CA ILE A 32 -5.04 10.05 -17.64
C ILE A 32 -4.39 11.01 -18.63
N LEU A 33 -3.18 11.51 -18.33
CA LEU A 33 -2.48 12.49 -19.19
C LEU A 33 -2.13 11.90 -20.56
N ASN A 34 -1.72 10.64 -20.62
CA ASN A 34 -1.22 10.01 -21.85
C ASN A 34 -2.30 9.29 -22.68
N ARG A 35 -3.57 9.27 -22.24
CA ARG A 35 -4.69 8.50 -22.84
C ARG A 35 -4.34 7.03 -23.19
N LYS A 36 -3.33 6.45 -22.55
CA LYS A 36 -2.88 5.07 -22.84
C LYS A 36 -3.71 4.07 -22.04
N LYS A 37 -4.22 3.03 -22.71
CA LYS A 37 -4.77 1.84 -22.03
C LYS A 37 -3.66 1.24 -21.15
N SER A 38 -3.92 1.25 -19.85
CA SER A 38 -2.94 1.14 -18.77
C SER A 38 -2.41 -0.29 -18.57
N THR A 39 -1.74 -0.88 -19.56
CA THR A 39 -1.05 -2.17 -19.39
C THR A 39 0.10 -2.08 -18.38
N GLY A 40 0.71 -0.89 -18.23
CA GLY A 40 1.73 -0.62 -17.23
C GLY A 40 1.23 -0.61 -15.78
N PHE A 41 -0.08 -0.55 -15.52
CA PHE A 41 -0.64 -0.62 -14.17
C PHE A 41 -0.48 -2.01 -13.57
N ILE A 42 -0.75 -3.06 -14.34
CA ILE A 42 -0.67 -4.46 -13.87
C ILE A 42 0.78 -4.81 -13.53
N PHE A 43 1.73 -4.53 -14.42
CA PHE A 43 3.17 -4.75 -14.17
C PHE A 43 3.69 -4.01 -12.93
N ARG A 44 3.03 -2.90 -12.58
CA ARG A 44 3.35 -2.08 -11.41
C ARG A 44 2.61 -2.51 -10.15
N PHE A 45 1.46 -3.18 -10.27
CA PHE A 45 0.63 -3.63 -9.14
C PHE A 45 1.05 -5.02 -8.61
N VAL A 46 1.47 -5.91 -9.52
CA VAL A 46 1.93 -7.27 -9.20
C VAL A 46 3.06 -7.28 -8.15
N PRO A 47 4.16 -6.50 -8.27
CA PRO A 47 5.22 -6.52 -7.27
C PRO A 47 4.76 -6.06 -5.88
N PHE A 48 3.86 -5.06 -5.77
CA PHE A 48 3.31 -4.65 -4.47
C PHE A 48 2.39 -5.71 -3.86
N SER A 49 1.65 -6.44 -4.69
CA SER A 49 0.82 -7.57 -4.24
C SER A 49 1.67 -8.73 -3.74
N ILE A 50 2.80 -9.01 -4.41
CA ILE A 50 3.77 -10.02 -3.97
C ILE A 50 4.40 -9.61 -2.63
N VAL A 51 4.78 -8.34 -2.46
CA VAL A 51 5.30 -7.84 -1.18
C VAL A 51 4.26 -7.99 -0.07
N ALA A 52 3.00 -7.62 -0.31
CA ALA A 52 1.91 -7.80 0.66
C ALA A 52 1.69 -9.28 1.01
N LEU A 53 1.75 -10.18 0.02
CA LEU A 53 1.60 -11.62 0.23
C LEU A 53 2.78 -12.20 1.01
N SER A 54 4.01 -11.80 0.70
CA SER A 54 5.21 -12.23 1.42
C SER A 54 5.18 -11.79 2.88
N VAL A 55 4.77 -10.55 3.15
CA VAL A 55 4.59 -10.06 4.53
C VAL A 55 3.46 -10.83 5.23
N ALA A 56 2.34 -11.10 4.55
CA ALA A 56 1.26 -11.92 5.08
C ALA A 56 1.70 -13.35 5.48
N VAL A 57 2.55 -13.99 4.66
CA VAL A 57 3.07 -15.34 4.92
C VAL A 57 4.05 -15.36 6.09
N VAL A 58 4.93 -14.36 6.19
CA VAL A 58 5.94 -14.28 7.28
C VAL A 58 5.29 -14.01 8.62
N PHE A 59 4.27 -13.14 8.67
CA PHE A 59 3.73 -12.69 9.95
C PHE A 59 2.52 -13.50 10.44
N ARG A 60 1.94 -14.43 9.67
CA ARG A 60 0.78 -15.33 9.94
C ARG A 60 -0.35 -14.79 10.85
N GLU A 61 -0.06 -14.46 12.10
CA GLU A 61 -0.96 -13.82 13.07
C GLU A 61 -0.94 -12.27 13.04
N GLY A 62 0.11 -11.64 12.50
CA GLY A 62 0.23 -10.18 12.32
C GLY A 62 -0.48 -9.62 11.08
N ILE A 63 -1.12 -10.48 10.28
CA ILE A 63 -1.79 -10.08 9.02
C ILE A 63 -2.91 -9.07 9.26
N ILE A 64 -3.65 -9.22 10.36
CA ILE A 64 -4.74 -8.30 10.72
C ILE A 64 -4.16 -6.92 11.00
N LEU A 65 -3.08 -6.83 11.78
CA LEU A 65 -2.41 -5.56 12.09
C LEU A 65 -1.74 -4.94 10.86
N PHE A 66 -1.17 -5.75 9.97
CA PHE A 66 -0.66 -5.30 8.69
C PHE A 66 -1.79 -4.69 7.84
N LEU A 67 -2.94 -5.36 7.73
CA LEU A 67 -4.10 -4.87 6.98
C LEU A 67 -4.68 -3.60 7.61
N ILE A 68 -4.71 -3.50 8.94
CA ILE A 68 -5.12 -2.29 9.66
C ILE A 68 -4.14 -1.15 9.33
N GLY A 69 -2.83 -1.37 9.43
CA GLY A 69 -1.81 -0.38 9.06
C GLY A 69 -1.94 0.08 7.60
N PHE A 70 -2.14 -0.87 6.70
CA PHE A 70 -2.38 -0.60 5.27
C PHE A 70 -3.66 0.20 5.04
N TYR A 71 -4.75 -0.11 5.75
CA TYR A 71 -6.00 0.65 5.66
C TYR A 71 -5.87 2.06 6.24
N VAL A 72 -5.20 2.22 7.38
CA VAL A 72 -4.92 3.54 7.96
C VAL A 72 -4.08 4.36 7.00
N SER A 73 -3.09 3.76 6.33
CA SER A 73 -2.30 4.44 5.31
C SER A 73 -3.17 4.98 4.16
N ARG A 74 -4.22 4.26 3.75
CA ARG A 74 -5.19 4.72 2.75
C ARG A 74 -5.91 5.98 3.24
N LEU A 75 -6.43 5.94 4.46
CA LEU A 75 -7.14 7.09 5.06
C LEU A 75 -6.21 8.30 5.18
N THR A 76 -4.99 8.09 5.68
CA THR A 76 -3.98 9.14 5.78
C THR A 76 -3.63 9.71 4.41
N TYR A 77 -3.39 8.86 3.43
CA TYR A 77 -3.02 9.28 2.08
C TYR A 77 -4.16 10.02 1.39
N THR A 78 -5.40 9.52 1.49
CA THR A 78 -6.60 10.16 0.95
C THR A 78 -6.84 11.52 1.63
N ASN A 79 -6.77 11.60 2.96
CA ASN A 79 -6.92 12.87 3.67
C ASN A 79 -5.81 13.87 3.33
N PHE A 80 -4.56 13.43 3.23
CA PHE A 80 -3.45 14.31 2.88
C PHE A 80 -3.57 14.82 1.44
N VAL A 81 -3.83 13.94 0.48
CA VAL A 81 -3.93 14.32 -0.94
C VAL A 81 -5.20 15.11 -1.24
N ILE A 82 -6.33 14.84 -0.61
CA ILE A 82 -7.56 15.63 -0.82
C ILE A 82 -7.45 17.00 -0.15
N ARG A 83 -6.77 17.10 1.00
CA ARG A 83 -6.71 18.36 1.76
C ARG A 83 -5.66 19.34 1.24
N TYR A 84 -4.61 18.85 0.57
CA TYR A 84 -3.49 19.67 0.06
C TYR A 84 -3.42 19.77 -1.46
N ARG A 85 -4.49 19.45 -2.18
CA ARG A 85 -4.59 19.54 -3.64
C ARG A 85 -5.77 20.40 -4.04
#